data_AF-A0A940LBC7-F1
#
_entry.id   AF-A0A940LBC7-F1
#
_cell.length_a   1.000
_cell.length_b   1.000
_cell.length_c   1.000
_cell.angle_alpha   90.00
_cell.angle_beta   90.00
_cell.angle_gamma   90.00
#
_symmetry.space_group_name_H-M   'P 1'
#
loop_
_entity.id
_entity.type
_entity.pdbx_description
1 polymer ?
#
loop_
_entity_poly.entity_id
_entity_poly.type
_entity_poly.pdbx_seq_one_letter_code
_entity_poly.pdbx_strand_id
1 'polypeptide(L)'
;LFYKADTPIVFETLDEEIRNEFDYVHLYYEAGARSLILCPLKNNGELIGVLEIICETSGTLNHHYIAKIENALPLFTLALEKTAENLETQIDKVVKQKFTAVQPAVEWKFTEVAWNYIQKSRMTEDVKIEKIRFENVYPLYAAVDIRNSSAERSDAVQLDLIEQLNVAGTIISRARKNIQFPLLEEIEFKIRKYIQAISDVLLSDEEIAIHDFLHGQVVSVFNHLLETLPSVKNDINDYFSLLDPHTGVIYHHRKKYEESITKINDAVSKFIDKEQQAVQKVYPHYFERYVTDGVEFNMYIGQSIEPRRKFSEIYLSNLKMWQLTTLAKVARLTAGLESKLPTLLSTTQLILAHSIPISITFRTAERKFDVDGAYNIRYEIIKKRIDKVRVKDTNERLTQPGKIAIVYTQMKEAAEYLEYIEFLQGHQLLKAGVENLELEELQGVMGLKALRVDVELDETLKSESQSELSSTTSSALLHTTQS
;
A
#
# COMPACT_ATOMS: atom_id res chain seq x y z
N LEU A 1 0.95 15.90 -38.92
CA LEU A 1 0.28 16.93 -39.75
C LEU A 1 -0.52 17.92 -38.90
N PHE A 2 -1.66 17.53 -38.33
CA PHE A 2 -2.58 18.47 -37.68
C PHE A 2 -2.29 18.85 -36.22
N TYR A 3 -1.21 18.35 -35.61
CA TYR A 3 -0.72 18.84 -34.31
C TYR A 3 -0.29 20.31 -34.35
N LYS A 4 0.02 20.87 -35.53
CA LYS A 4 0.44 22.27 -35.72
C LYS A 4 -0.43 23.07 -36.71
N ALA A 5 -1.21 22.40 -37.55
CA ALA A 5 -2.05 23.02 -38.57
C ALA A 5 -3.53 22.98 -38.15
N ASP A 6 -4.23 24.10 -38.33
CA ASP A 6 -5.65 24.27 -37.99
C ASP A 6 -6.58 24.24 -39.22
N THR A 7 -6.01 24.29 -40.41
CA THR A 7 -6.77 24.41 -41.66
C THR A 7 -6.95 23.05 -42.34
N PRO A 8 -8.10 22.81 -42.99
CA PRO A 8 -8.28 21.68 -43.89
C PRO A 8 -7.21 21.64 -44.99
N ILE A 9 -6.85 20.42 -45.41
CA ILE A 9 -5.93 20.18 -46.54
C ILE A 9 -6.72 19.46 -47.63
N VAL A 10 -6.57 19.92 -48.88
CA VAL A 10 -7.16 19.27 -50.05
C VAL A 10 -6.08 18.82 -51.02
N PHE A 11 -6.23 17.59 -51.48
CA PHE A 11 -5.52 17.02 -52.61
C PHE A 11 -6.53 16.87 -53.74
N GLU A 12 -6.58 17.85 -54.64
CA GLU A 12 -7.55 17.85 -55.74
C GLU A 12 -7.26 16.69 -56.71
N THR A 13 -5.99 16.43 -56.97
CA THR A 13 -5.49 15.25 -57.68
C THR A 13 -4.54 14.50 -56.76
N LEU A 14 -4.61 13.17 -56.82
CA LEU A 14 -3.89 12.27 -55.93
C LEU A 14 -3.25 11.22 -56.83
N ASP A 15 -2.02 11.50 -57.26
CA ASP A 15 -1.25 10.75 -58.25
C ASP A 15 0.02 10.12 -57.64
N GLU A 16 0.82 9.44 -58.47
CA GLU A 16 2.06 8.82 -58.00
C GLU A 16 3.10 9.82 -57.50
N GLU A 17 3.09 11.06 -58.00
CA GLU A 17 4.00 12.12 -57.53
C GLU A 17 3.65 12.53 -56.10
N ILE A 18 2.39 12.83 -55.84
CA ILE A 18 1.90 13.22 -54.50
C ILE A 18 2.01 12.06 -53.51
N ARG A 19 1.80 10.81 -53.96
CA ARG A 19 2.02 9.60 -53.15
C ARG A 19 3.46 9.51 -52.65
N ASN A 20 4.44 9.82 -53.50
CA ASN A 20 5.86 9.74 -53.16
C ASN A 20 6.34 10.93 -52.31
N GLU A 21 5.62 12.05 -52.36
CA GLU A 21 5.91 13.26 -51.58
C GLU A 21 5.38 13.19 -50.13
N PHE A 22 4.21 12.55 -49.92
CA PHE A 22 3.55 12.50 -48.61
C PHE A 22 3.25 11.06 -48.15
N ASP A 23 4.06 10.56 -47.22
CA ASP A 23 3.93 9.19 -46.66
C ASP A 23 2.52 8.86 -46.12
N TYR A 24 1.83 9.83 -45.53
CA TYR A 24 0.50 9.62 -44.94
C TYR A 24 -0.62 9.50 -45.98
N VAL A 25 -0.36 9.86 -47.25
CA VAL A 25 -1.35 9.80 -48.33
C VAL A 25 -1.36 8.42 -49.03
N HIS A 26 -0.28 7.66 -48.86
CA HIS A 26 -0.05 6.36 -49.49
C HIS A 26 -1.21 5.37 -49.30
N LEU A 27 -1.72 5.23 -48.08
CA LEU A 27 -2.82 4.30 -47.76
C LEU A 27 -4.11 4.64 -48.52
N TYR A 28 -4.40 5.93 -48.72
CA TYR A 28 -5.60 6.36 -49.45
C TYR A 28 -5.48 6.11 -50.94
N TYR A 29 -4.29 6.35 -51.52
CA TYR A 29 -4.04 6.10 -52.94
C TYR A 29 -4.18 4.61 -53.29
N GLU A 30 -3.59 3.74 -52.46
CA GLU A 30 -3.71 2.27 -52.57
C GLU A 30 -5.16 1.79 -52.40
N ALA A 31 -5.94 2.46 -51.54
CA ALA A 31 -7.37 2.20 -51.38
C ALA A 31 -8.24 2.71 -52.56
N GLY A 32 -7.65 3.31 -53.59
CA GLY A 32 -8.34 3.77 -54.80
C GLY A 32 -8.74 5.24 -54.80
N ALA A 33 -8.39 6.02 -53.77
CA ALA A 33 -8.66 7.46 -53.76
C ALA A 33 -7.82 8.19 -54.81
N ARG A 34 -8.46 9.13 -55.52
CA ARG A 34 -7.84 10.03 -56.51
C ARG A 34 -8.05 11.51 -56.19
N SER A 35 -8.83 11.79 -55.14
CA SER A 35 -9.03 13.12 -54.56
C SER A 35 -9.32 12.96 -53.06
N LEU A 36 -8.80 13.84 -52.20
CA LEU A 36 -8.86 13.72 -50.74
C LEU A 36 -9.01 15.09 -50.06
N ILE A 37 -9.90 15.20 -49.08
CA ILE A 37 -9.95 16.29 -48.11
C ILE A 37 -9.68 15.72 -46.71
N LEU A 38 -8.77 16.36 -45.98
CA LEU A 38 -8.48 16.08 -44.58
C LEU A 38 -8.80 17.31 -43.75
N CYS A 39 -9.78 17.21 -42.85
CA CYS A 39 -10.17 18.30 -41.96
C CYS A 39 -9.80 17.96 -40.51
N PRO A 40 -9.02 18.78 -39.80
CA PRO A 40 -8.78 18.56 -38.39
C PRO A 40 -10.03 18.87 -37.56
N LEU A 41 -10.41 17.95 -36.67
CA LEU A 41 -11.46 18.17 -35.68
C LEU A 41 -10.77 18.52 -34.35
N LYS A 42 -10.84 19.81 -33.98
CA LYS A 42 -10.17 20.35 -32.78
C LYS A 42 -11.16 20.95 -31.79
N ASN A 43 -10.84 20.82 -30.51
CA ASN A 43 -11.51 21.51 -29.42
C ASN A 43 -10.49 22.18 -28.51
N ASN A 44 -10.71 23.45 -28.19
CA ASN A 44 -9.80 24.26 -27.36
C ASN A 44 -8.32 24.16 -27.79
N GLY A 45 -8.06 23.95 -29.09
CA GLY A 45 -6.72 23.80 -29.66
C GLY A 45 -6.14 22.38 -29.65
N GLU A 46 -6.79 21.42 -28.99
CA GLU A 46 -6.40 20.01 -29.00
C GLU A 46 -7.06 19.24 -30.16
N LEU A 47 -6.29 18.41 -30.86
CA LEU A 47 -6.78 17.59 -31.97
C LEU A 47 -7.48 16.34 -31.43
N ILE A 48 -8.79 16.23 -31.64
CA ILE A 48 -9.59 15.09 -31.20
C ILE A 48 -9.67 14.02 -32.31
N GLY A 49 -9.61 14.45 -33.57
CA GLY A 49 -9.63 13.53 -34.71
C GLY A 49 -9.44 14.22 -36.05
N VAL A 50 -9.54 13.44 -37.12
CA VAL A 50 -9.48 13.94 -38.50
C VAL A 50 -10.71 13.44 -39.24
N LEU A 51 -11.43 14.35 -39.89
CA LEU A 51 -12.48 14.01 -40.83
C LEU A 51 -11.83 13.80 -42.20
N GLU A 52 -12.01 12.61 -42.75
CA GLU A 52 -11.38 12.17 -44.00
C GLU A 52 -12.47 11.97 -45.05
N ILE A 53 -12.33 12.66 -46.18
CA ILE A 53 -13.27 12.56 -47.30
C ILE A 53 -12.48 12.18 -48.54
N ILE A 54 -12.77 11.00 -49.09
CA ILE A 54 -12.10 10.46 -50.27
C ILE A 54 -13.06 10.42 -51.46
N CYS A 55 -12.50 10.55 -52.66
CA CYS A 55 -13.21 10.31 -53.91
C CYS A 55 -12.30 9.54 -54.88
N GLU A 56 -12.87 8.59 -55.61
CA GLU A 56 -12.17 7.78 -56.63
C GLU A 56 -11.93 8.57 -57.93
N THR A 57 -12.59 9.73 -58.10
CA THR A 57 -12.48 10.56 -59.30
C THR A 57 -11.62 11.80 -59.01
N SER A 58 -10.55 11.96 -59.79
CA SER A 58 -9.63 13.10 -59.68
C SER A 58 -10.34 14.43 -59.93
N GLY A 59 -9.91 15.48 -59.22
CA GLY A 59 -10.43 16.85 -59.37
C GLY A 59 -11.83 17.09 -58.79
N THR A 60 -12.46 16.07 -58.20
CA THR A 60 -13.82 16.16 -57.68
C THR A 60 -13.88 16.95 -56.37
N LEU A 61 -12.96 16.67 -55.44
CA LEU A 61 -12.85 17.43 -54.20
C LEU A 61 -11.91 18.61 -54.44
N ASN A 62 -12.42 19.81 -54.19
CA ASN A 62 -11.69 21.06 -54.40
C ASN A 62 -12.03 22.06 -53.28
N HIS A 63 -11.37 23.21 -53.30
CA HIS A 63 -11.51 24.25 -52.27
C HIS A 63 -12.96 24.75 -52.07
N HIS A 64 -13.84 24.66 -53.09
CA HIS A 64 -15.24 25.02 -52.94
C HIS A 64 -16.00 24.10 -51.98
N TYR A 65 -15.63 22.82 -51.91
CA TYR A 65 -16.24 21.87 -50.98
C TYR A 65 -15.78 22.10 -49.54
N ILE A 66 -14.57 22.63 -49.32
CA ILE A 66 -14.07 22.99 -47.98
C ILE A 66 -15.03 23.98 -47.31
N ALA A 67 -15.39 25.07 -47.99
CA ALA A 67 -16.30 26.08 -47.45
C ALA A 67 -17.70 25.52 -47.08
N LYS A 68 -18.14 24.43 -47.73
CA LYS A 68 -19.39 23.73 -47.38
C LYS A 68 -19.20 22.86 -46.13
N ILE A 69 -18.08 22.15 -46.05
CA ILE A 69 -17.75 21.24 -44.95
C ILE A 69 -17.43 22.02 -43.67
N GLU A 70 -16.77 23.17 -43.77
CA GLU A 70 -16.40 24.04 -42.64
C GLU A 70 -17.60 24.36 -41.74
N ASN A 71 -18.77 24.62 -42.33
CA ASN A 71 -20.00 24.88 -41.58
C ASN A 71 -20.50 23.66 -40.79
N ALA A 72 -20.14 22.45 -41.21
CA ALA A 72 -20.52 21.20 -40.56
C ALA A 72 -19.43 20.67 -39.60
N LEU A 73 -18.18 21.13 -39.70
CA LEU A 73 -17.08 20.68 -38.84
C LEU A 73 -17.41 20.78 -37.34
N PRO A 74 -18.01 21.87 -36.82
CA PRO A 74 -18.35 21.95 -35.40
C PRO A 74 -19.31 20.83 -34.95
N LEU A 75 -20.23 20.39 -35.82
CA LEU A 75 -21.17 19.31 -35.51
C LEU A 75 -20.44 17.96 -35.42
N PHE A 76 -19.48 17.71 -36.32
CA PHE A 76 -18.64 16.51 -36.26
C PHE A 76 -17.73 16.52 -35.04
N THR A 77 -17.10 17.66 -34.72
CA THR A 77 -16.28 17.82 -33.52
C THR A 77 -17.11 17.51 -32.27
N LEU A 78 -18.29 18.14 -32.11
CA LEU A 78 -19.17 17.90 -30.96
C LEU A 78 -19.64 16.44 -30.87
N ALA A 79 -19.97 15.81 -32.00
CA ALA A 79 -20.37 14.41 -32.03
C ALA A 79 -19.22 13.48 -31.61
N LEU A 80 -18.00 13.76 -32.07
CA LEU A 80 -16.81 13.00 -31.72
C LEU A 80 -16.46 13.14 -30.24
N GLU A 81 -16.49 14.37 -29.71
CA GLU A 81 -16.33 14.66 -28.28
C GLU A 81 -17.31 13.88 -27.43
N LYS A 82 -18.62 14.03 -27.72
CA LYS A 82 -19.67 13.35 -26.96
C LYS A 82 -19.52 11.83 -27.02
N THR A 83 -19.02 11.31 -28.14
CA THR A 83 -18.73 9.87 -28.28
C THR A 83 -17.53 9.45 -27.44
N ALA A 84 -16.46 10.26 -27.42
CA ALA A 84 -15.28 10.04 -26.60
C ALA A 84 -15.61 10.11 -25.10
N GLU A 85 -16.34 11.14 -24.65
CA GLU A 85 -16.79 11.30 -23.26
C GLU A 85 -17.69 10.14 -22.81
N ASN A 86 -18.64 9.72 -23.65
CA ASN A 86 -19.50 8.59 -23.36
C ASN A 86 -18.69 7.30 -23.26
N LEU A 87 -17.69 7.12 -24.13
CA LEU A 87 -16.81 5.97 -24.08
C LEU A 87 -15.96 5.96 -22.80
N GLU A 88 -15.34 7.09 -22.46
CA GLU A 88 -14.58 7.25 -21.22
C GLU A 88 -15.45 6.92 -20.01
N THR A 89 -16.68 7.44 -19.97
CA THR A 89 -17.67 7.13 -18.94
C THR A 89 -18.00 5.62 -18.87
N GLN A 90 -18.10 4.94 -20.01
CA GLN A 90 -18.33 3.49 -20.06
C GLN A 90 -17.14 2.70 -19.52
N ILE A 91 -15.92 3.06 -19.92
CA ILE A 91 -14.67 2.46 -19.43
C ILE A 91 -14.59 2.65 -17.92
N ASP A 92 -14.75 3.88 -17.44
CA ASP A 92 -14.74 4.25 -16.03
C ASP A 92 -15.74 3.43 -15.23
N LYS A 93 -16.95 3.27 -15.75
CA LYS A 93 -18.00 2.47 -15.13
C LYS A 93 -17.56 1.01 -15.01
N VAL A 94 -16.99 0.42 -16.06
CA VAL A 94 -16.47 -0.96 -16.02
C VAL A 94 -15.33 -1.08 -15.01
N VAL A 95 -14.38 -0.14 -15.00
CA VAL A 95 -13.25 -0.14 -14.07
C VAL A 95 -13.74 -0.03 -12.62
N LYS A 96 -14.63 0.93 -12.33
CA LYS A 96 -15.21 1.12 -10.99
C LYS A 96 -16.05 -0.08 -10.54
N GLN A 97 -16.81 -0.71 -11.44
CA GLN A 97 -17.61 -1.90 -11.13
C GLN A 97 -16.77 -3.16 -10.91
N LYS A 98 -15.70 -3.34 -11.68
CA LYS A 98 -14.93 -4.60 -11.73
C LYS A 98 -13.64 -4.58 -10.93
N PHE A 99 -13.05 -3.42 -10.68
CA PHE A 99 -11.69 -3.33 -10.16
C PHE A 99 -11.51 -2.34 -9.00
N THR A 100 -12.35 -1.30 -8.88
CA THR A 100 -12.23 -0.18 -7.90
C THR A 100 -10.96 0.66 -8.06
N ALA A 101 -10.75 1.66 -7.18
CA ALA A 101 -9.72 2.69 -7.31
C ALA A 101 -8.36 2.13 -7.75
N VAL A 102 -7.84 2.62 -8.88
CA VAL A 102 -6.63 2.13 -9.52
C VAL A 102 -5.51 3.16 -9.36
N GLN A 103 -4.30 2.70 -9.10
CA GLN A 103 -3.14 3.59 -9.04
C GLN A 103 -2.71 4.01 -10.46
N PRO A 104 -2.24 5.26 -10.65
CA PRO A 104 -1.85 5.77 -11.97
C PRO A 104 -0.84 4.87 -12.71
N ALA A 105 0.09 4.25 -11.98
CA ALA A 105 1.13 3.39 -12.57
C ALA A 105 0.58 2.13 -13.28
N VAL A 106 -0.62 1.66 -12.93
CA VAL A 106 -1.23 0.45 -13.51
C VAL A 106 -2.56 0.73 -14.21
N GLU A 107 -3.12 1.92 -14.05
CA GLU A 107 -4.42 2.35 -14.59
C GLU A 107 -4.60 2.05 -16.07
N TRP A 108 -3.58 2.33 -16.88
CA TRP A 108 -3.62 2.08 -18.32
C TRP A 108 -4.00 0.64 -18.67
N LYS A 109 -3.55 -0.35 -17.87
CA LYS A 109 -3.84 -1.77 -18.12
C LYS A 109 -5.29 -2.12 -17.77
N PHE A 110 -5.84 -1.49 -16.74
CA PHE A 110 -7.24 -1.63 -16.36
C PHE A 110 -8.14 -1.02 -17.45
N THR A 111 -7.78 0.16 -17.94
CA THR A 111 -8.44 0.85 -19.04
C THR A 111 -8.40 0.02 -20.33
N GLU A 112 -7.24 -0.53 -20.70
CA GLU A 112 -7.09 -1.40 -21.86
C GLU A 112 -7.99 -2.65 -21.77
N VAL A 113 -7.99 -3.33 -20.62
CA VAL A 113 -8.81 -4.53 -20.40
C VAL A 113 -10.31 -4.19 -20.40
N ALA A 114 -10.71 -3.06 -19.81
CA ALA A 114 -12.09 -2.58 -19.83
C ALA A 114 -12.55 -2.24 -21.26
N TRP A 115 -11.70 -1.57 -22.04
CA TRP A 115 -11.97 -1.27 -23.45
C TRP A 115 -12.17 -2.55 -24.28
N ASN A 116 -11.25 -3.51 -24.17
CA ASN A 116 -11.35 -4.80 -24.86
C ASN A 116 -12.63 -5.55 -24.49
N TYR A 117 -13.02 -5.49 -23.21
CA TYR A 117 -14.27 -6.07 -22.73
C TYR A 117 -15.50 -5.41 -23.37
N ILE A 118 -15.56 -4.08 -23.42
CA ILE A 118 -16.66 -3.33 -24.05
C ILE A 118 -16.78 -3.71 -25.53
N GLN A 119 -15.67 -3.74 -26.25
CA GLN A 119 -15.67 -4.08 -27.68
C GLN A 119 -16.20 -5.50 -27.92
N LYS A 120 -15.73 -6.48 -27.14
CA LYS A 120 -16.17 -7.88 -27.25
C LYS A 120 -17.64 -8.06 -26.84
N SER A 121 -18.10 -7.37 -25.79
CA SER A 121 -19.50 -7.48 -25.32
C SER A 121 -20.54 -6.98 -26.32
N ARG A 122 -20.12 -6.18 -27.31
CA ARG A 122 -21.00 -5.75 -28.42
C ARG A 122 -21.21 -6.86 -29.46
N MET A 123 -20.32 -7.85 -29.51
CA MET A 123 -20.36 -8.95 -30.48
C MET A 123 -20.88 -10.26 -29.89
N THR A 124 -20.79 -10.45 -28.57
CA THR A 124 -21.14 -11.72 -27.91
C THR A 124 -21.65 -11.47 -26.49
N GLU A 125 -22.70 -12.20 -26.07
CA GLU A 125 -23.35 -12.00 -24.76
C GLU A 125 -22.53 -12.55 -23.57
N ASP A 126 -21.72 -13.61 -23.76
CA ASP A 126 -20.99 -14.32 -22.69
C ASP A 126 -19.47 -14.00 -22.65
N VAL A 127 -19.12 -12.72 -22.68
CA VAL A 127 -17.71 -12.30 -22.63
C VAL A 127 -17.20 -12.27 -21.20
N LYS A 128 -16.11 -12.98 -20.92
CA LYS A 128 -15.37 -12.88 -19.66
C LYS A 128 -14.35 -11.76 -19.73
N ILE A 129 -14.25 -10.97 -18.67
CA ILE A 129 -13.20 -9.95 -18.55
C ILE A 129 -11.84 -10.64 -18.40
N GLU A 130 -10.85 -10.10 -19.11
CA GLU A 130 -9.48 -10.63 -19.07
C GLU A 130 -8.86 -10.38 -17.69
N LYS A 131 -7.96 -11.29 -17.28
CA LYS A 131 -7.21 -11.11 -16.03
C LYS A 131 -6.12 -10.08 -16.25
N ILE A 132 -6.02 -9.12 -15.33
CA ILE A 132 -4.95 -8.13 -15.35
C ILE A 132 -3.69 -8.78 -14.78
N ARG A 133 -2.69 -8.96 -15.64
CA ARG A 133 -1.43 -9.61 -15.32
C ARG A 133 -0.27 -8.71 -15.72
N PHE A 134 0.75 -8.66 -14.87
CA PHE A 134 2.05 -8.06 -15.17
C PHE A 134 3.11 -9.14 -15.03
N GLU A 135 3.90 -9.32 -16.08
CA GLU A 135 4.95 -10.33 -16.15
C GLU A 135 6.33 -9.68 -16.00
N ASN A 136 7.27 -10.41 -15.41
CA ASN A 136 8.65 -9.99 -15.24
C ASN A 136 8.80 -8.67 -14.44
N VAL A 137 8.07 -8.53 -13.34
CA VAL A 137 8.19 -7.41 -12.40
C VAL A 137 9.06 -7.79 -11.22
N TYR A 138 9.88 -6.85 -10.76
CA TYR A 138 10.71 -7.03 -9.57
C TYR A 138 9.92 -6.63 -8.32
N PRO A 139 9.76 -7.55 -7.35
CA PRO A 139 9.07 -7.25 -6.11
C PRO A 139 10.05 -6.63 -5.10
N LEU A 140 9.57 -5.65 -4.35
CA LEU A 140 10.28 -5.12 -3.19
C LEU A 140 9.31 -5.15 -2.00
N TYR A 141 9.74 -5.77 -0.90
CA TYR A 141 8.95 -5.86 0.32
C TYR A 141 9.74 -5.30 1.50
N ALA A 142 9.05 -4.52 2.33
CA ALA A 142 9.55 -4.07 3.60
C ALA A 142 8.44 -4.00 4.65
N ALA A 143 8.84 -4.12 5.91
CA ALA A 143 7.97 -4.05 7.06
C ALA A 143 8.59 -3.20 8.17
N VAL A 144 7.73 -2.42 8.82
CA VAL A 144 7.98 -1.69 10.06
C VAL A 144 7.01 -2.24 11.09
N ASP A 145 7.48 -3.20 11.89
CA ASP A 145 6.65 -3.90 12.88
C ASP A 145 6.86 -3.33 14.28
N ILE A 146 5.84 -3.41 15.13
CA ILE A 146 5.94 -2.98 16.53
C ILE A 146 6.42 -4.15 17.38
N ARG A 147 7.54 -3.94 18.07
CA ARG A 147 8.17 -4.96 18.90
C ARG A 147 7.20 -5.39 20.00
N ASN A 148 6.96 -6.69 20.10
CA ASN A 148 6.12 -7.31 21.14
C ASN A 148 4.67 -6.77 21.20
N SER A 149 4.10 -6.25 20.09
CA SER A 149 2.74 -5.69 20.06
C SER A 149 1.69 -6.59 20.72
N SER A 150 1.77 -7.91 20.46
CA SER A 150 0.83 -8.88 21.02
C SER A 150 0.95 -9.04 22.53
N ALA A 151 2.16 -8.96 23.08
CA ALA A 151 2.40 -9.05 24.53
C ALA A 151 1.93 -7.76 25.21
N GLU A 152 2.34 -6.59 24.69
CA GLU A 152 1.92 -5.29 25.21
C GLU A 152 0.39 -5.10 25.17
N ARG A 153 -0.27 -5.62 24.13
CA ARG A 153 -1.74 -5.69 24.05
C ARG A 153 -2.32 -6.54 25.18
N SER A 154 -1.77 -7.74 25.37
CA SER A 154 -2.23 -8.68 26.41
C SER A 154 -2.06 -8.07 27.81
N ASP A 155 -0.92 -7.43 28.07
CA ASP A 155 -0.61 -6.79 29.34
C ASP A 155 -1.55 -5.60 29.60
N ALA A 156 -1.87 -4.81 28.57
CA ALA A 156 -2.84 -3.73 28.69
C ALA A 156 -4.24 -4.24 29.05
N VAL A 157 -4.70 -5.34 28.43
CA VAL A 157 -5.99 -5.97 28.77
C VAL A 157 -5.96 -6.53 30.20
N GLN A 158 -4.87 -7.21 30.57
CA GLN A 158 -4.69 -7.78 31.91
C GLN A 158 -4.78 -6.69 32.99
N LEU A 159 -4.13 -5.54 32.79
CA LEU A 159 -4.18 -4.41 33.73
C LEU A 159 -5.59 -3.85 33.88
N ASP A 160 -6.31 -3.64 32.78
CA ASP A 160 -7.70 -3.17 32.80
C ASP A 160 -8.63 -4.16 33.55
N LEU A 161 -8.46 -5.48 33.33
CA LEU A 161 -9.23 -6.51 34.03
C LEU A 161 -8.91 -6.57 35.53
N ILE A 162 -7.63 -6.50 35.91
CA ILE A 162 -7.20 -6.47 37.31
C ILE A 162 -7.75 -5.23 38.00
N GLU A 163 -7.72 -4.06 37.35
CA GLU A 163 -8.31 -2.83 37.88
C GLU A 163 -9.81 -3.03 38.16
N GLN A 164 -10.56 -3.53 37.17
CA GLN A 164 -12.01 -3.74 37.30
C GLN A 164 -12.37 -4.76 38.39
N LEU A 165 -11.63 -5.88 38.47
CA LEU A 165 -11.82 -6.90 39.49
C LEU A 165 -11.52 -6.37 40.90
N ASN A 166 -10.51 -5.52 41.06
CA ASN A 166 -10.18 -4.89 42.35
C ASN A 166 -11.26 -3.90 42.81
N VAL A 167 -11.78 -3.06 41.91
CA VAL A 167 -12.90 -2.16 42.22
C VAL A 167 -14.12 -2.98 42.61
N ALA A 168 -14.45 -4.03 41.85
CA ALA A 168 -15.57 -4.90 42.16
C ALA A 168 -15.41 -5.61 43.51
N GLY A 169 -14.21 -6.12 43.81
CA GLY A 169 -13.89 -6.77 45.08
C GLY A 169 -14.03 -5.84 46.28
N THR A 170 -13.66 -4.57 46.12
CA THR A 170 -13.81 -3.55 47.17
C THR A 170 -15.28 -3.30 47.50
N ILE A 171 -16.14 -3.21 46.48
CA ILE A 171 -17.59 -3.03 46.64
C ILE A 171 -18.21 -4.24 47.34
N ILE A 172 -17.89 -5.45 46.89
CA ILE A 172 -18.39 -6.69 47.50
C ILE A 172 -17.96 -6.80 48.97
N SER A 173 -16.69 -6.48 49.29
CA SER A 173 -16.20 -6.51 50.67
C SER A 173 -16.95 -5.52 51.58
N ARG A 174 -17.31 -4.33 51.06
CA ARG A 174 -18.14 -3.36 51.80
C ARG A 174 -19.58 -3.86 51.98
N ALA A 175 -20.17 -4.46 50.94
CA ALA A 175 -21.52 -5.03 51.03
C ALA A 175 -21.60 -6.15 52.08
N ARG A 176 -20.59 -7.02 52.15
CA ARG A 176 -20.50 -8.12 53.13
C ARG A 176 -20.48 -7.66 54.59
N LYS A 177 -19.95 -6.47 54.88
CA LYS A 177 -19.96 -5.92 56.24
C LYS A 177 -21.37 -5.59 56.73
N ASN A 178 -22.31 -5.35 55.81
CA ASN A 178 -23.69 -4.98 56.12
C ASN A 178 -24.67 -6.16 55.97
N ILE A 179 -24.39 -7.11 55.05
CA ILE A 179 -25.25 -8.27 54.79
C ILE A 179 -24.41 -9.54 54.72
N GLN A 180 -24.74 -10.53 55.56
CA GLN A 180 -24.17 -11.88 55.45
C GLN A 180 -24.97 -12.67 54.41
N PHE A 181 -24.47 -12.68 53.18
CA PHE A 181 -25.08 -13.41 52.06
C PHE A 181 -24.02 -14.32 51.41
N PRO A 182 -24.18 -15.67 51.44
CA PRO A 182 -23.18 -16.61 50.92
C PRO A 182 -22.76 -16.35 49.47
N LEU A 183 -23.67 -15.84 48.63
CA LEU A 183 -23.36 -15.46 47.25
C LEU A 183 -22.30 -14.36 47.16
N LEU A 184 -22.28 -13.40 48.08
CA LEU A 184 -21.25 -12.35 48.11
C LEU A 184 -19.88 -12.92 48.47
N GLU A 185 -19.83 -13.96 49.31
CA GLU A 185 -18.59 -14.68 49.64
C GLU A 185 -18.07 -15.46 48.44
N GLU A 186 -18.98 -16.12 47.71
CA GLU A 186 -18.65 -16.82 46.46
C GLU A 186 -18.09 -15.86 45.39
N ILE A 187 -18.70 -14.69 45.22
CA ILE A 187 -18.24 -13.67 44.27
C ILE A 187 -16.87 -13.14 44.68
N GLU A 188 -16.66 -12.80 45.95
CA GLU A 188 -15.35 -12.34 46.42
C GLU A 188 -14.26 -13.42 46.23
N PHE A 189 -14.59 -14.69 46.49
CA PHE A 189 -13.70 -15.81 46.24
C PHE A 189 -13.35 -15.93 44.75
N LYS A 190 -14.35 -15.83 43.86
CA LYS A 190 -14.13 -15.84 42.40
C LYS A 190 -13.25 -14.67 41.94
N ILE A 191 -13.50 -13.45 42.44
CA ILE A 191 -12.68 -12.27 42.13
C ILE A 191 -11.20 -12.52 42.49
N ARG A 192 -10.94 -12.99 43.72
CA ARG A 192 -9.56 -13.29 44.16
C ARG A 192 -8.92 -14.39 43.30
N LYS A 193 -9.68 -15.43 42.96
CA LYS A 193 -9.22 -16.51 42.10
C LYS A 193 -8.85 -15.99 40.71
N TYR A 194 -9.67 -15.12 40.12
CA TYR A 194 -9.39 -14.54 38.80
C TYR A 194 -8.17 -13.62 38.84
N ILE A 195 -8.07 -12.70 39.81
CA ILE A 195 -6.89 -11.84 39.96
C ILE A 195 -5.61 -12.68 40.07
N GLN A 196 -5.65 -13.79 40.83
CA GLN A 196 -4.50 -14.67 40.96
C GLN A 196 -4.19 -15.41 39.65
N ALA A 197 -5.21 -15.89 38.93
CA ALA A 197 -5.04 -16.59 37.65
C ALA A 197 -4.37 -15.69 36.60
N ILE A 198 -4.82 -14.45 36.48
CA ILE A 198 -4.30 -13.51 35.48
C ILE A 198 -3.17 -12.64 36.01
N SER A 199 -2.53 -13.00 37.14
CA SER A 199 -1.42 -12.18 37.68
C SER A 199 -0.11 -12.34 36.91
N ASP A 200 0.09 -13.48 36.24
CA ASP A 200 1.30 -13.77 35.47
C ASP A 200 1.09 -13.58 33.96
N VAL A 201 0.25 -14.40 33.32
CA VAL A 201 -0.05 -14.32 31.89
C VAL A 201 -1.55 -14.48 31.67
N LEU A 202 -2.14 -13.57 30.90
CA LEU A 202 -3.55 -13.67 30.51
C LEU A 202 -3.71 -14.64 29.34
N LEU A 203 -4.42 -15.75 29.56
CA LEU A 203 -4.83 -16.65 28.48
C LEU A 203 -6.16 -16.20 27.87
N SER A 204 -6.37 -16.48 26.58
CA SER A 204 -7.59 -16.06 25.87
C SER A 204 -8.88 -16.64 26.48
N ASP A 205 -8.84 -17.88 26.98
CA ASP A 205 -10.00 -18.49 27.64
C ASP A 205 -10.30 -17.82 29.00
N GLU A 206 -9.29 -17.30 29.68
CA GLU A 206 -9.45 -16.59 30.95
C GLU A 206 -10.04 -15.19 30.76
N GLU A 207 -9.60 -14.48 29.70
CA GLU A 207 -10.18 -13.19 29.32
C GLU A 207 -11.70 -13.31 29.12
N ILE A 208 -12.15 -14.30 28.36
CA ILE A 208 -13.57 -14.57 28.10
C ILE A 208 -14.31 -14.90 29.40
N ALA A 209 -13.75 -15.80 30.22
CA ALA A 209 -14.38 -16.22 31.47
C ALA A 209 -14.53 -15.06 32.47
N ILE A 210 -13.54 -14.17 32.56
CA ILE A 210 -13.57 -13.00 33.42
C ILE A 210 -14.57 -11.97 32.89
N HIS A 211 -14.58 -11.75 31.58
CA HIS A 211 -15.56 -10.88 30.94
C HIS A 211 -17.00 -11.32 31.24
N ASP A 212 -17.31 -12.60 31.04
CA ASP A 212 -18.65 -13.15 31.31
C ASP A 212 -19.02 -13.08 32.79
N PHE A 213 -18.04 -13.28 33.68
CA PHE A 213 -18.24 -13.15 35.11
C PHE A 213 -18.55 -11.69 35.51
N LEU A 214 -17.79 -10.72 35.00
CA LEU A 214 -17.98 -9.30 35.26
C LEU A 214 -19.33 -8.82 34.70
N HIS A 215 -19.61 -9.08 33.42
CA HIS A 215 -20.81 -8.59 32.75
C HIS A 215 -22.09 -9.35 33.18
N GLY A 216 -21.96 -10.61 33.59
CA GLY A 216 -23.08 -11.43 34.04
C GLY A 216 -23.30 -11.34 35.55
N GLN A 217 -22.47 -12.05 36.31
CA GLN A 217 -22.67 -12.27 37.74
C GLN A 217 -22.47 -10.98 38.56
N VAL A 218 -21.38 -10.24 38.31
CA VAL A 218 -21.07 -9.03 39.10
C VAL A 218 -22.09 -7.93 38.84
N VAL A 219 -22.40 -7.63 37.58
CA VAL A 219 -23.43 -6.62 37.23
C VAL A 219 -24.80 -6.97 37.80
N SER A 220 -25.22 -8.24 37.73
CA SER A 220 -26.51 -8.68 38.30
C SER A 220 -26.58 -8.43 39.82
N VAL A 221 -25.51 -8.76 40.55
CA VAL A 221 -25.43 -8.50 41.98
C VAL A 221 -25.37 -7.01 42.29
N PHE A 222 -24.64 -6.22 41.51
CA PHE A 222 -24.56 -4.77 41.71
C PHE A 222 -25.91 -4.09 41.50
N ASN A 223 -26.67 -4.48 40.48
CA ASN A 223 -28.03 -3.98 40.26
C ASN A 223 -28.96 -4.31 41.43
N HIS A 224 -28.86 -5.53 42.00
CA HIS A 224 -29.62 -5.87 43.19
C HIS A 224 -29.20 -5.07 44.44
N LEU A 225 -27.89 -4.85 44.63
CA LEU A 225 -27.36 -4.07 45.75
C LEU A 225 -27.74 -2.58 45.66
N LEU A 226 -27.89 -2.01 44.46
CA LEU A 226 -28.38 -0.64 44.28
C LEU A 226 -29.79 -0.42 44.85
N GLU A 227 -30.65 -1.44 44.80
CA GLU A 227 -32.02 -1.39 45.33
C GLU A 227 -32.09 -1.72 46.82
N THR A 228 -31.20 -2.61 47.29
CA THR A 228 -31.30 -3.20 48.64
C THR A 228 -30.38 -2.57 49.68
N LEU A 229 -29.26 -1.96 49.27
CA LEU A 229 -28.23 -1.47 50.20
C LEU A 229 -27.76 -0.04 49.85
N PRO A 230 -28.34 1.02 50.47
CA PRO A 230 -27.96 2.40 50.19
C PRO A 230 -26.50 2.75 50.48
N SER A 231 -25.82 2.00 51.37
CA SER A 231 -24.45 2.30 51.81
C SER A 231 -23.38 2.07 50.74
N VAL A 232 -23.65 1.22 49.73
CA VAL A 232 -22.72 0.93 48.61
C VAL A 232 -23.17 1.58 47.30
N LYS A 233 -24.27 2.33 47.32
CA LYS A 233 -24.90 2.88 46.11
C LYS A 233 -23.97 3.81 45.32
N ASN A 234 -23.26 4.68 46.03
CA ASN A 234 -22.31 5.60 45.39
C ASN A 234 -21.14 4.83 44.77
N ASP A 235 -20.57 3.86 45.50
CA ASP A 235 -19.45 3.05 44.99
C ASP A 235 -19.83 2.26 43.72
N ILE A 236 -21.05 1.73 43.66
CA ILE A 236 -21.54 0.99 42.49
C ILE A 236 -21.77 1.93 41.30
N ASN A 237 -22.33 3.12 41.53
CA ASN A 237 -22.49 4.11 40.47
C ASN A 237 -21.13 4.58 39.93
N ASP A 238 -20.15 4.79 40.81
CA ASP A 238 -18.79 5.14 40.44
C ASP A 238 -18.16 4.02 39.60
N TYR A 239 -18.34 2.74 39.99
CA TYR A 239 -17.91 1.59 39.18
C TYR A 239 -18.52 1.60 37.78
N PHE A 240 -19.84 1.77 37.64
CA PHE A 240 -20.48 1.81 36.32
C PHE A 240 -20.03 3.00 35.48
N SER A 241 -19.63 4.12 36.11
CA SER A 241 -19.09 5.28 35.41
C SER A 241 -17.68 5.09 34.86
N LEU A 242 -16.92 4.13 35.40
CA LEU A 242 -15.58 3.76 34.93
C LEU A 242 -15.62 2.85 33.69
N LEU A 243 -16.75 2.17 33.44
CA LEU A 243 -16.88 1.24 32.33
C LEU A 243 -17.05 1.99 31.02
N ASP A 244 -16.39 1.50 29.98
CA ASP A 244 -16.62 1.99 28.63
C ASP A 244 -18.05 1.60 28.15
N PRO A 245 -18.83 2.54 27.59
CA PRO A 245 -20.22 2.30 27.21
C PRO A 245 -20.43 1.22 26.13
N HIS A 246 -19.39 0.92 25.33
CA HIS A 246 -19.49 -0.04 24.24
C HIS A 246 -19.05 -1.43 24.66
N THR A 247 -18.00 -1.53 25.48
CA THR A 247 -17.38 -2.80 25.85
C THR A 247 -17.82 -3.31 27.22
N GLY A 248 -18.35 -2.44 28.10
CA GLY A 248 -18.80 -2.84 29.45
C GLY A 248 -17.66 -3.21 30.40
N VAL A 249 -16.42 -2.86 30.04
CA VAL A 249 -15.21 -3.08 30.83
C VAL A 249 -14.41 -1.78 30.97
N ILE A 250 -13.47 -1.74 31.92
CA ILE A 250 -12.51 -0.63 32.01
C ILE A 250 -11.64 -0.62 30.74
N TYR A 251 -11.42 0.56 30.16
CA TYR A 251 -10.72 0.75 28.89
C TYR A 251 -9.67 1.86 28.99
N HIS A 252 -8.71 1.70 29.89
CA HIS A 252 -7.73 2.75 30.18
C HIS A 252 -6.36 2.40 29.61
N HIS A 253 -5.82 1.25 29.99
CA HIS A 253 -4.53 0.77 29.54
C HIS A 253 -4.57 0.38 28.07
N ARG A 254 -5.64 -0.32 27.65
CA ARG A 254 -5.84 -0.67 26.24
C ARG A 254 -5.96 0.55 25.34
N LYS A 255 -6.66 1.60 25.80
CA LYS A 255 -6.77 2.87 25.06
C LYS A 255 -5.41 3.53 24.85
N LYS A 256 -4.57 3.61 25.89
CA LYS A 256 -3.21 4.16 25.80
C LYS A 256 -2.32 3.38 24.84
N TYR A 257 -2.42 2.05 24.86
CA TYR A 257 -1.74 1.18 23.91
C TYR A 257 -2.19 1.46 22.47
N GLU A 258 -3.49 1.46 22.19
CA GLU A 258 -4.02 1.70 20.85
C GLU A 258 -3.73 3.11 20.33
N GLU A 259 -3.76 4.13 21.19
CA GLU A 259 -3.33 5.48 20.87
C GLU A 259 -1.86 5.53 20.45
N SER A 260 -1.01 4.72 21.10
CA SER A 260 0.41 4.63 20.78
C SER A 260 0.65 3.95 19.42
N ILE A 261 -0.04 2.84 19.15
CA ILE A 261 -0.04 2.15 17.84
C ILE A 261 -0.47 3.11 16.73
N THR A 262 -1.59 3.80 16.94
CA THR A 262 -2.16 4.73 15.95
C THR A 262 -1.18 5.86 15.64
N LYS A 263 -0.56 6.47 16.68
CA LYS A 263 0.44 7.52 16.51
C LYS A 263 1.66 7.06 15.70
N ILE A 264 2.17 5.86 15.98
CA ILE A 264 3.29 5.28 15.23
C ILE A 264 2.88 5.07 13.77
N ASN A 265 1.78 4.34 13.53
CA ASN A 265 1.34 3.97 12.18
C ASN A 265 1.00 5.19 11.31
N ASP A 266 0.39 6.22 11.88
CA ASP A 266 0.11 7.48 11.19
C ASP A 266 1.40 8.22 10.80
N ALA A 267 2.38 8.30 11.72
CA ALA A 267 3.64 8.97 11.44
C ALA A 267 4.43 8.24 10.35
N VAL A 268 4.51 6.91 10.44
CA VAL A 268 5.19 6.06 9.45
C VAL A 268 4.49 6.15 8.09
N SER A 269 3.16 6.01 8.05
CA SER A 269 2.39 6.04 6.80
C SER A 269 2.52 7.39 6.09
N LYS A 270 2.37 8.50 6.82
CA LYS A 270 2.51 9.85 6.26
C LYS A 270 3.92 10.08 5.70
N PHE A 271 4.94 9.59 6.39
CA PHE A 271 6.33 9.70 5.94
C PHE A 271 6.58 8.90 4.66
N ILE A 272 6.19 7.62 4.63
CA ILE A 272 6.37 6.75 3.47
C ILE A 272 5.59 7.28 2.27
N ASP A 273 4.32 7.63 2.43
CA ASP A 273 3.47 8.12 1.33
C ASP A 273 4.07 9.39 0.68
N LYS A 274 4.70 10.25 1.48
CA LYS A 274 5.39 11.45 0.98
C LYS A 274 6.65 11.11 0.18
N GLU A 275 7.55 10.28 0.73
CA GLU A 275 8.80 9.90 0.05
C GLU A 275 8.51 9.07 -1.22
N GLN A 276 7.45 8.27 -1.19
CA GLN A 276 7.02 7.39 -2.27
C GLN A 276 6.54 8.17 -3.51
N GLN A 277 5.82 9.27 -3.32
CA GLN A 277 5.41 10.15 -4.42
C GLN A 277 6.60 10.76 -5.17
N ALA A 278 7.71 11.03 -4.48
CA ALA A 278 8.92 11.55 -5.12
C ALA A 278 9.57 10.48 -6.00
N VAL A 279 9.74 9.25 -5.49
CA VAL A 279 10.40 8.17 -6.25
C VAL A 279 9.54 7.64 -7.40
N GLN A 280 8.21 7.73 -7.34
CA GLN A 280 7.33 7.42 -8.48
C GLN A 280 7.57 8.31 -9.70
N LYS A 281 8.03 9.56 -9.51
CA LYS A 281 8.37 10.46 -10.63
C LYS A 281 9.63 10.01 -11.36
N VAL A 282 10.54 9.32 -10.68
CA VAL A 282 11.78 8.79 -11.27
C VAL A 282 11.45 7.67 -12.24
N TYR A 283 10.68 6.66 -11.81
CA TYR A 283 10.12 5.62 -12.67
C TYR A 283 8.81 5.09 -12.07
N PRO A 284 7.72 4.99 -12.86
CA PRO A 284 6.44 4.48 -12.37
C PRO A 284 6.55 3.06 -11.82
N HIS A 285 5.97 2.83 -10.65
CA HIS A 285 5.91 1.53 -9.99
C HIS A 285 4.60 1.42 -9.22
N TYR A 286 4.13 0.18 -9.04
CA TYR A 286 3.01 -0.09 -8.16
C TYR A 286 3.47 -0.07 -6.71
N PHE A 287 2.67 0.51 -5.80
CA PHE A 287 2.96 0.59 -4.38
C PHE A 287 1.73 0.23 -3.54
N GLU A 288 1.82 -0.78 -2.71
CA GLU A 288 0.71 -1.23 -1.85
C GLU A 288 1.15 -1.27 -0.40
N ARG A 289 0.38 -0.62 0.48
CA ARG A 289 0.66 -0.53 1.90
C ARG A 289 -0.44 -1.20 2.72
N TYR A 290 -0.04 -1.92 3.74
CA TYR A 290 -0.89 -2.60 4.71
C TYR A 290 -0.59 -2.08 6.11
N VAL A 291 -1.64 -1.75 6.86
CA VAL A 291 -1.52 -1.29 8.25
C VAL A 291 -2.25 -2.28 9.14
N THR A 292 -1.52 -2.84 10.10
CA THR A 292 -2.05 -3.69 11.16
C THR A 292 -1.53 -3.15 12.50
N ASP A 293 -0.75 -3.94 13.25
CA ASP A 293 0.03 -3.47 14.38
C ASP A 293 1.24 -2.66 13.90
N GLY A 294 1.76 -2.96 12.71
CA GLY A 294 2.81 -2.20 12.03
C GLY A 294 2.40 -1.76 10.62
N VAL A 295 3.37 -1.25 9.87
CA VAL A 295 3.22 -0.82 8.48
C VAL A 295 4.08 -1.70 7.58
N GLU A 296 3.43 -2.40 6.64
CA GLU A 296 4.11 -3.18 5.61
C GLU A 296 3.83 -2.58 4.25
N PHE A 297 4.78 -2.68 3.32
CA PHE A 297 4.54 -2.28 1.95
C PHE A 297 5.21 -3.20 0.92
N ASN A 298 4.53 -3.34 -0.21
CA ASN A 298 4.96 -4.08 -1.38
C ASN A 298 5.06 -3.12 -2.57
N MET A 299 6.11 -3.26 -3.35
CA MET A 299 6.26 -2.54 -4.61
C MET A 299 6.54 -3.50 -5.75
N TYR A 300 6.06 -3.15 -6.94
CA TYR A 300 6.40 -3.87 -8.17
C TYR A 300 6.85 -2.86 -9.23
N ILE A 301 8.05 -3.09 -9.77
CA ILE A 301 8.65 -2.28 -10.83
C ILE A 301 9.11 -3.18 -11.97
N GLY A 302 8.93 -2.74 -13.22
CA GLY A 302 9.41 -3.49 -14.38
C GLY A 302 8.82 -2.97 -15.68
N GLN A 303 9.31 -3.50 -16.80
CA GLN A 303 8.91 -3.07 -18.14
C GLN A 303 7.40 -3.22 -18.40
N SER A 304 6.75 -4.21 -17.78
CA SER A 304 5.32 -4.43 -17.94
C SER A 304 4.46 -3.40 -17.20
N ILE A 305 4.99 -2.70 -16.19
CA ILE A 305 4.24 -1.67 -15.45
C ILE A 305 4.19 -0.37 -16.27
N GLU A 306 5.29 0.01 -16.91
CA GLU A 306 5.38 1.20 -17.77
C GLU A 306 5.87 0.82 -19.18
N PRO A 307 4.97 0.48 -20.11
CA PRO A 307 5.34 0.06 -21.47
C PRO A 307 5.93 1.17 -22.34
N ARG A 308 5.61 2.45 -22.05
CA ARG A 308 6.01 3.58 -22.92
C ARG A 308 7.43 4.06 -22.61
N ARG A 309 8.00 3.68 -21.46
CA ARG A 309 9.35 4.03 -21.04
C ARG A 309 10.21 2.78 -20.87
N LYS A 310 11.34 2.74 -21.57
CA LYS A 310 12.30 1.63 -21.47
C LYS A 310 12.79 1.45 -20.03
N PHE A 311 12.63 0.24 -19.51
CA PHE A 311 13.10 -0.16 -18.19
C PHE A 311 14.62 -0.45 -18.21
N SER A 312 15.27 -0.18 -17.07
CA SER A 312 16.68 -0.44 -16.82
C SER A 312 16.86 -0.83 -15.35
N GLU A 313 17.79 -1.74 -15.06
CA GLU A 313 18.09 -2.19 -13.69
C GLU A 313 18.53 -1.04 -12.77
N ILE A 314 19.05 0.07 -13.33
CA ILE A 314 19.40 1.27 -12.56
C ILE A 314 18.18 1.80 -11.78
N TYR A 315 16.98 1.75 -12.35
CA TYR A 315 15.76 2.19 -11.64
C TYR A 315 15.42 1.25 -10.48
N LEU A 316 15.68 -0.04 -10.62
CA LEU A 316 15.50 -1.02 -9.53
C LEU A 316 16.50 -0.79 -8.42
N SER A 317 17.79 -0.62 -8.74
CA SER A 317 18.83 -0.32 -7.75
C SER A 317 18.54 0.99 -7.00
N ASN A 318 18.10 2.02 -7.72
CA ASN A 318 17.67 3.28 -7.10
C ASN A 318 16.48 3.08 -6.13
N LEU A 319 15.50 2.25 -6.50
CA LEU A 319 14.34 1.96 -5.64
C LEU A 319 14.71 1.12 -4.41
N LYS A 320 15.66 0.18 -4.53
CA LYS A 320 16.22 -0.58 -3.40
C LYS A 320 16.99 0.33 -2.44
N MET A 321 17.81 1.23 -2.96
CA MET A 321 18.51 2.25 -2.16
C MET A 321 17.50 3.15 -1.42
N TRP A 322 16.46 3.61 -2.13
CA TRP A 322 15.37 4.38 -1.54
C TRP A 322 14.67 3.61 -0.42
N GLN A 323 14.38 2.32 -0.62
CA GLN A 323 13.74 1.46 0.39
C GLN A 323 14.58 1.39 1.68
N LEU A 324 15.88 1.10 1.56
CA LEU A 324 16.78 1.02 2.71
C LEU A 324 16.91 2.37 3.43
N THR A 325 17.09 3.45 2.66
CA THR A 325 17.16 4.82 3.19
C THR A 325 15.88 5.19 3.94
N THR A 326 14.72 4.84 3.38
CA THR A 326 13.41 5.14 3.97
C THR A 326 13.24 4.42 5.29
N LEU A 327 13.62 3.14 5.40
CA LEU A 327 13.56 2.40 6.66
C LEU A 327 14.50 2.98 7.72
N ALA A 328 15.70 3.43 7.36
CA ALA A 328 16.61 4.09 8.30
C ALA A 328 16.02 5.40 8.84
N LYS A 329 15.42 6.23 7.96
CA LYS A 329 14.73 7.45 8.37
C LYS A 329 13.49 7.17 9.22
N VAL A 330 12.73 6.12 8.89
CA VAL A 330 11.57 5.69 9.69
C VAL A 330 12.01 5.23 11.08
N ALA A 331 13.09 4.47 11.20
CA ALA A 331 13.61 4.02 12.50
C ALA A 331 13.94 5.22 13.41
N ARG A 332 14.60 6.25 12.87
CA ARG A 332 14.84 7.53 13.59
C ARG A 332 13.56 8.22 13.99
N LEU A 333 12.63 8.37 13.05
CA LEU A 333 11.33 8.99 13.28
C LEU A 333 10.60 8.32 14.45
N THR A 334 10.56 6.99 14.46
CA THR A 334 9.88 6.23 15.51
C THR A 334 10.61 6.29 16.84
N ALA A 335 11.95 6.24 16.84
CA ALA A 335 12.74 6.43 18.07
C ALA A 335 12.51 7.80 18.71
N GLY A 336 12.41 8.87 17.89
CA GLY A 336 12.07 10.21 18.36
C GLY A 336 10.62 10.36 18.86
N LEU A 337 9.74 9.40 18.55
CA LEU A 337 8.37 9.34 19.04
C LEU A 337 8.25 8.56 20.36
N GLU A 338 9.13 7.61 20.66
CA GLU A 338 9.02 6.71 21.82
C GLU A 338 8.76 7.48 23.13
N SER A 339 9.50 8.56 23.37
CA SER A 339 9.35 9.41 24.57
C SER A 339 8.01 10.16 24.67
N LYS A 340 7.24 10.25 23.58
CA LYS A 340 5.96 10.98 23.47
C LYS A 340 4.75 10.04 23.46
N LEU A 341 4.97 8.73 23.49
CA LEU A 341 3.91 7.74 23.46
C LEU A 341 3.35 7.49 24.87
N PRO A 342 2.02 7.32 25.01
CA PRO A 342 1.42 6.85 26.26
C PRO A 342 1.99 5.50 26.75
N THR A 343 2.32 4.61 25.81
CA THR A 343 2.97 3.31 26.06
C THR A 343 4.29 3.28 25.29
N LEU A 344 5.38 2.90 25.96
CA LEU A 344 6.70 2.79 25.34
C LEU A 344 6.73 1.61 24.36
N LEU A 345 6.60 1.92 23.07
CA LEU A 345 6.62 0.95 21.99
C LEU A 345 7.76 1.25 21.04
N SER A 346 8.58 0.25 20.75
CA SER A 346 9.65 0.34 19.77
C SER A 346 9.27 -0.34 18.47
N THR A 347 9.84 0.15 17.37
CA THR A 347 9.64 -0.46 16.04
C THR A 347 10.86 -1.25 15.60
N THR A 348 10.65 -2.17 14.67
CA THR A 348 11.70 -2.96 14.03
C THR A 348 11.56 -2.90 12.52
N GLN A 349 12.68 -2.91 11.79
CA GLN A 349 12.71 -2.73 10.36
C GLN A 349 13.18 -4.01 9.66
N LEU A 350 12.47 -4.40 8.60
CA LEU A 350 12.73 -5.62 7.83
C LEU A 350 12.62 -5.35 6.34
N ILE A 351 13.56 -5.90 5.56
CA ILE A 351 13.54 -5.96 4.10
C ILE A 351 13.63 -7.42 3.68
N LEU A 352 12.83 -7.83 2.70
CA LEU A 352 13.05 -9.07 1.95
C LEU A 352 13.70 -8.72 0.61
N ALA A 353 14.99 -8.98 0.49
CA ALA A 353 15.72 -8.82 -0.74
C ALA A 353 15.30 -9.91 -1.74
N HIS A 354 14.92 -9.49 -2.94
CA HIS A 354 14.60 -10.39 -4.03
C HIS A 354 15.06 -9.81 -5.36
N SER A 355 15.87 -10.56 -6.09
CA SER A 355 16.42 -10.12 -7.39
C SER A 355 15.85 -10.87 -8.60
N ILE A 356 14.94 -11.82 -8.39
CA ILE A 356 14.29 -12.56 -9.47
C ILE A 356 12.96 -11.87 -9.83
N PRO A 357 12.70 -11.58 -11.11
CA PRO A 357 11.41 -11.03 -11.50
C PRO A 357 10.31 -12.09 -11.39
N ILE A 358 9.13 -11.66 -10.97
CA ILE A 358 7.94 -12.50 -10.79
C ILE A 358 6.81 -12.03 -11.71
N SER A 359 5.76 -12.83 -11.81
CA SER A 359 4.49 -12.41 -12.40
C SER A 359 3.48 -12.14 -11.31
N ILE A 360 2.68 -11.10 -11.48
CA ILE A 360 1.59 -10.74 -10.57
C ILE A 360 0.27 -10.68 -11.33
N THR A 361 -0.82 -11.08 -10.68
CA THR A 361 -2.17 -11.02 -11.23
C THR A 361 -3.11 -10.32 -10.26
N PHE A 362 -3.97 -9.46 -10.79
CA PHE A 362 -4.99 -8.78 -10.00
C PHE A 362 -6.09 -9.78 -9.61
N ARG A 363 -6.30 -9.95 -8.31
CA ARG A 363 -7.40 -10.75 -7.76
C ARG A 363 -8.60 -9.85 -7.52
N THR A 364 -9.62 -9.94 -8.38
CA THR A 364 -10.84 -9.11 -8.29
C THR A 364 -11.54 -9.20 -6.92
N ALA A 365 -11.58 -10.37 -6.30
CA ALA A 365 -12.24 -10.56 -5.00
C ALA A 365 -11.50 -9.84 -3.85
N GLU A 366 -10.16 -9.83 -3.91
CA GLU A 366 -9.30 -9.25 -2.87
C GLU A 366 -8.87 -7.80 -3.19
N ARG A 367 -9.15 -7.34 -4.42
CA ARG A 367 -8.80 -6.01 -4.96
C ARG A 367 -7.32 -5.66 -4.85
N LYS A 368 -6.45 -6.67 -4.99
CA LYS A 368 -5.00 -6.53 -4.92
C LYS A 368 -4.27 -7.40 -5.92
N PHE A 369 -3.00 -7.09 -6.13
CA PHE A 369 -2.10 -7.96 -6.88
C PHE A 369 -1.58 -9.05 -5.96
N ASP A 370 -1.66 -10.29 -6.44
CA ASP A 370 -1.01 -11.42 -5.81
C ASP A 370 -0.03 -12.06 -6.78
N VAL A 371 0.94 -12.76 -6.22
CA VAL A 371 1.97 -13.46 -6.96
C VAL A 371 1.34 -14.62 -7.74
N ASP A 372 1.67 -14.69 -9.02
CA ASP A 372 1.12 -15.66 -9.97
C ASP A 372 2.15 -16.75 -10.30
N GLY A 373 1.68 -18.00 -10.38
CA GLY A 373 2.47 -19.17 -10.76
C GLY A 373 3.18 -19.91 -9.61
N ALA A 374 3.30 -21.23 -9.75
CA ALA A 374 3.84 -22.13 -8.72
C ALA A 374 5.29 -21.84 -8.33
N TYR A 375 6.11 -21.36 -9.27
CA TYR A 375 7.52 -21.04 -9.04
C TYR A 375 7.72 -19.80 -8.16
N ASN A 376 6.74 -18.88 -8.14
CA ASN A 376 6.82 -17.63 -7.38
C ASN A 376 6.23 -17.77 -5.95
N ILE A 377 5.58 -18.90 -5.64
CA ILE A 377 5.00 -19.18 -4.31
C ILE A 377 6.05 -19.10 -3.20
N ARG A 378 7.30 -19.45 -3.49
CA ARG A 378 8.40 -19.39 -2.50
C ARG A 378 8.57 -17.97 -1.93
N TYR A 379 8.47 -16.94 -2.77
CA TYR A 379 8.58 -15.54 -2.33
C TYR A 379 7.48 -15.20 -1.31
N GLU A 380 6.23 -15.56 -1.61
CA GLU A 380 5.09 -15.32 -0.71
C GLU A 380 5.15 -16.13 0.59
N ILE A 381 5.66 -17.38 0.54
CA ILE A 381 5.87 -18.19 1.75
C ILE A 381 6.90 -17.52 2.66
N ILE A 382 8.02 -17.06 2.10
CA ILE A 382 9.07 -16.37 2.84
C ILE A 382 8.50 -15.10 3.47
N LYS A 383 7.92 -14.23 2.65
CA LYS A 383 7.32 -12.95 3.09
C LYS A 383 6.36 -13.11 4.27
N LYS A 384 5.51 -14.15 4.27
CA LYS A 384 4.54 -14.40 5.34
C LYS A 384 5.13 -14.95 6.65
N ARG A 385 6.40 -15.33 6.67
CA ARG A 385 7.03 -16.04 7.80
C ARG A 385 8.29 -15.39 8.34
N ILE A 386 8.83 -14.38 7.64
CA ILE A 386 10.07 -13.70 8.03
C ILE A 386 9.89 -12.71 9.18
N ASP A 387 8.66 -12.34 9.54
CA ASP A 387 8.36 -11.40 10.62
C ASP A 387 8.87 -11.90 11.99
N LYS A 388 8.74 -13.20 12.25
CA LYS A 388 9.00 -13.86 13.54
C LYS A 388 10.20 -14.81 13.51
N VAL A 389 10.96 -14.82 12.42
CA VAL A 389 12.11 -15.70 12.24
C VAL A 389 13.21 -15.38 13.27
N ARG A 390 13.85 -16.44 13.77
CA ARG A 390 14.96 -16.35 14.70
C ARG A 390 16.31 -16.56 14.00
N VAL A 391 17.35 -16.03 14.62
CA VAL A 391 18.74 -16.33 14.24
C VAL A 391 19.03 -17.77 14.63
N LYS A 392 19.59 -18.53 13.69
CA LYS A 392 19.89 -19.95 13.83
C LYS A 392 20.75 -20.20 15.07
N ASP A 393 20.48 -21.31 15.76
CA ASP A 393 21.17 -21.73 16.99
C ASP A 393 21.03 -20.72 18.15
N THR A 394 20.10 -19.77 18.06
CA THR A 394 19.79 -18.81 19.12
C THR A 394 18.27 -18.69 19.35
N ASN A 395 17.87 -18.08 20.46
CA ASN A 395 16.47 -17.66 20.69
C ASN A 395 16.22 -16.19 20.32
N GLU A 396 17.18 -15.54 19.65
CA GLU A 396 17.09 -14.14 19.28
C GLU A 396 16.23 -13.97 18.02
N ARG A 397 15.20 -13.11 18.08
CA ARG A 397 14.44 -12.71 16.89
C ARG A 397 15.34 -11.90 15.96
N LEU A 398 15.24 -12.13 14.65
CA LEU A 398 16.05 -11.43 13.66
C LEU A 398 15.88 -9.90 13.77
N THR A 399 14.63 -9.45 13.82
CA THR A 399 14.29 -8.03 13.90
C THR A 399 14.49 -7.50 15.32
N GLN A 400 15.25 -6.41 15.43
CA GLN A 400 15.60 -5.77 16.69
C GLN A 400 15.37 -4.26 16.60
N PRO A 401 14.91 -3.60 17.67
CA PRO A 401 14.79 -2.16 17.71
C PRO A 401 16.11 -1.46 17.40
N GLY A 402 16.04 -0.36 16.64
CA GLY A 402 17.22 0.40 16.20
C GLY A 402 18.08 -0.30 15.16
N LYS A 403 17.65 -1.44 14.61
CA LYS A 403 18.35 -2.18 13.56
C LYS A 403 17.46 -2.42 12.34
N ILE A 404 18.09 -2.47 11.16
CA ILE A 404 17.45 -2.94 9.93
C ILE A 404 17.94 -4.35 9.65
N ALA A 405 17.01 -5.29 9.49
CA ALA A 405 17.28 -6.65 9.03
C ALA A 405 16.96 -6.78 7.54
N ILE A 406 17.88 -7.33 6.75
CA ILE A 406 17.72 -7.55 5.31
C ILE A 406 17.87 -9.04 5.07
N VAL A 407 16.75 -9.72 4.82
CA VAL A 407 16.71 -11.16 4.53
C VAL A 407 16.98 -11.37 3.06
N TYR A 408 17.86 -12.31 2.73
CA TYR A 408 18.20 -12.66 1.35
C TYR A 408 18.31 -14.17 1.16
N THR A 409 18.23 -14.58 -0.10
CA THR A 409 18.40 -16.00 -0.50
C THR A 409 19.65 -16.19 -1.35
N GLN A 410 20.10 -15.15 -2.05
CA GLN A 410 21.25 -15.20 -2.96
C GLN A 410 22.37 -14.31 -2.48
N MET A 411 23.62 -14.75 -2.64
CA MET A 411 24.80 -13.94 -2.27
C MET A 411 24.92 -12.64 -3.09
N LYS A 412 24.38 -12.61 -4.32
CA LYS A 412 24.33 -11.39 -5.14
C LYS A 412 23.49 -10.29 -4.48
N GLU A 413 22.37 -10.66 -3.84
CA GLU A 413 21.52 -9.74 -3.09
C GLU A 413 22.29 -9.15 -1.90
N ALA A 414 23.03 -10.00 -1.16
CA ALA A 414 23.85 -9.54 -0.04
C ALA A 414 24.94 -8.55 -0.49
N ALA A 415 25.65 -8.85 -1.58
CA ALA A 415 26.69 -7.96 -2.10
C ALA A 415 26.14 -6.57 -2.47
N GLU A 416 25.00 -6.54 -3.17
CA GLU A 416 24.32 -5.29 -3.54
C GLU A 416 23.91 -4.47 -2.31
N TYR A 417 23.30 -5.11 -1.30
CA TYR A 417 22.89 -4.41 -0.08
C TYR A 417 24.07 -3.96 0.79
N LEU A 418 25.22 -4.66 0.76
CA LEU A 418 26.42 -4.21 1.46
C LEU A 418 26.95 -2.89 0.90
N GLU A 419 26.94 -2.70 -0.42
CA GLU A 419 27.31 -1.43 -1.05
C GLU A 419 26.34 -0.30 -0.63
N TYR A 420 25.05 -0.60 -0.54
CA TYR A 420 24.05 0.38 -0.06
C TYR A 420 24.24 0.73 1.41
N ILE A 421 24.56 -0.26 2.24
CA ILE A 421 24.84 -0.03 3.67
C ILE A 421 26.09 0.84 3.82
N GLU A 422 27.18 0.54 3.10
CA GLU A 422 28.41 1.33 3.14
C GLU A 422 28.16 2.79 2.74
N PHE A 423 27.38 3.01 1.68
CA PHE A 423 26.96 4.35 1.27
C PHE A 423 26.21 5.09 2.41
N LEU A 424 25.26 4.45 3.07
CA LEU A 424 24.47 5.06 4.15
C LEU A 424 25.26 5.22 5.46
N GLN A 425 26.28 4.38 5.70
CA GLN A 425 27.26 4.58 6.78
C GLN A 425 28.09 5.84 6.54
N GLY A 426 28.54 6.07 5.30
CA GLY A 426 29.22 7.31 4.91
C GLY A 426 28.37 8.57 5.12
N HIS A 427 27.04 8.45 5.02
CA HIS A 427 26.08 9.53 5.28
C HIS A 427 25.60 9.59 6.74
N GLN A 428 26.19 8.82 7.64
CA GLN A 428 25.84 8.77 9.06
C GLN A 428 24.35 8.43 9.30
N LEU A 429 23.71 7.69 8.38
CA LEU A 429 22.36 7.15 8.57
C LEU A 429 22.41 5.79 9.28
N LEU A 430 23.45 5.02 9.02
CA LEU A 430 23.73 3.72 9.63
C LEU A 430 25.05 3.76 10.39
N LYS A 431 25.17 2.97 11.45
CA LYS A 431 26.42 2.81 12.20
C LYS A 431 27.38 1.86 11.50
N ALA A 432 28.66 1.99 11.82
CA ALA A 432 29.70 1.09 11.31
C ALA A 432 29.47 -0.35 11.80
N GLY A 433 29.75 -1.31 10.92
CA GLY A 433 29.58 -2.75 11.18
C GLY A 433 28.30 -3.33 10.57
N VAL A 434 28.39 -4.59 10.15
CA VAL A 434 27.27 -5.36 9.59
C VAL A 434 27.35 -6.78 10.14
N GLU A 435 26.26 -7.25 10.73
CA GLU A 435 26.12 -8.63 11.19
C GLU A 435 25.67 -9.52 10.03
N ASN A 436 26.39 -10.62 9.80
CA ASN A 436 25.99 -11.65 8.85
C ASN A 436 25.38 -12.83 9.63
N LEU A 437 24.08 -13.09 9.42
CA LEU A 437 23.31 -14.01 10.23
C LEU A 437 22.76 -15.15 9.37
N GLU A 438 22.77 -16.37 9.93
CA GLU A 438 21.98 -17.49 9.41
C GLU A 438 20.64 -17.55 10.14
N LEU A 439 19.56 -17.85 9.44
CA LEU A 439 18.22 -17.93 10.02
C LEU A 439 17.79 -19.38 10.21
N GLU A 440 16.86 -19.59 11.15
CA GLU A 440 16.22 -20.89 11.32
C GLU A 440 15.47 -21.35 10.06
N GLU A 441 15.32 -22.66 9.90
CA GLU A 441 14.59 -23.21 8.77
C GLU A 441 13.09 -22.97 8.93
N LEU A 442 12.48 -22.41 7.89
CA LEU A 442 11.04 -22.23 7.82
C LEU A 442 10.44 -23.40 7.03
N GLN A 443 9.20 -23.80 7.36
CA GLN A 443 8.54 -24.88 6.62
C GLN A 443 8.46 -24.54 5.12
N GLY A 444 9.15 -25.35 4.30
CA GLY A 444 9.22 -25.15 2.84
C GLY A 444 10.28 -24.16 2.36
N VAL A 445 11.12 -23.61 3.25
CA VAL A 445 12.23 -22.71 2.89
C VAL A 445 13.46 -23.00 3.74
N MET A 446 14.55 -23.39 3.08
CA MET A 446 15.86 -23.61 3.72
C MET A 446 16.89 -22.59 3.24
N GLY A 447 17.91 -22.35 4.08
CA GLY A 447 19.10 -21.58 3.73
C GLY A 447 18.90 -20.06 3.70
N LEU A 448 17.95 -19.52 4.47
CA LEU A 448 17.79 -18.09 4.60
C LEU A 448 18.94 -17.48 5.39
N LYS A 449 19.41 -16.32 4.92
CA LYS A 449 20.44 -15.53 5.57
C LYS A 449 19.96 -14.09 5.71
N ALA A 450 20.58 -13.35 6.60
CA ALA A 450 20.28 -11.94 6.77
C ALA A 450 21.54 -11.10 6.98
N LEU A 451 21.48 -9.86 6.50
CA LEU A 451 22.34 -8.79 6.98
C LEU A 451 21.57 -8.04 8.07
N ARG A 452 22.25 -7.64 9.13
CA ARG A 452 21.67 -6.76 10.15
C ARG A 452 22.62 -5.61 10.45
N VAL A 453 22.09 -4.40 10.46
CA VAL A 453 22.87 -3.17 10.62
C VAL A 453 22.16 -2.22 11.58
N ASP A 454 22.93 -1.57 12.44
CA ASP A 454 22.45 -0.58 13.40
C ASP A 454 22.16 0.75 12.72
N VAL A 455 21.03 1.36 13.07
CA VAL A 455 20.66 2.71 12.63
C VAL A 455 21.31 3.72 13.57
N GLU A 456 21.81 4.81 13.01
CA GLU A 456 22.25 5.94 13.83
C GLU A 456 21.01 6.72 14.30
N LEU A 457 20.72 6.72 15.60
CA LEU A 457 19.49 7.27 16.17
C LEU A 457 19.65 8.70 16.71
N ASP A 458 20.89 9.15 16.93
CA ASP A 458 21.15 10.48 17.49
C ASP A 458 21.02 11.57 16.41
N GLU A 459 20.02 12.44 16.54
CA GLU A 459 19.82 13.62 15.66
C GLU A 459 20.84 14.75 15.92
N THR A 460 21.73 14.61 16.89
CA THR A 460 22.69 15.67 17.26
C THR A 460 23.82 15.89 16.24
N LEU A 461 23.97 15.00 15.26
CA LEU A 461 24.79 15.23 14.08
C LEU A 461 23.98 16.03 13.06
N LYS A 462 24.07 17.36 13.23
CA LYS A 462 23.33 18.45 12.58
C LYS A 462 22.93 18.27 11.12
N SER A 463 21.76 18.86 10.84
CA SER A 463 21.44 19.65 9.65
C SER A 463 22.63 20.09 8.81
N GLU A 464 22.87 19.42 7.69
CA GLU A 464 23.39 20.02 6.44
C GLU A 464 23.34 18.99 5.31
N SER A 465 22.14 18.81 4.77
CA SER A 465 21.84 18.73 3.34
C SER A 465 20.43 18.17 3.23
N GLN A 466 19.54 18.94 2.61
CA GLN A 466 18.42 18.31 1.93
C GLN A 466 19.06 17.39 0.90
N SER A 467 19.16 16.09 1.19
CA SER A 467 19.44 15.12 0.15
C SER A 467 18.18 15.08 -0.73
N GLU A 468 18.11 15.97 -1.71
CA GLU A 468 17.29 15.77 -2.89
C GLU A 468 17.82 14.54 -3.63
N LEU A 469 17.54 13.34 -3.10
CA LEU A 469 17.58 12.11 -3.89
C LEU A 469 16.34 12.13 -4.79
N SER A 470 16.34 13.06 -5.77
CA SER A 470 15.50 13.12 -6.97
C SER A 470 15.39 14.57 -7.49
N SER A 471 16.47 15.15 -8.00
CA SER A 471 16.36 16.29 -8.93
C SER A 471 17.24 16.17 -10.18
N THR A 472 17.79 14.98 -10.47
CA THR A 472 18.21 14.66 -11.84
C THR A 472 16.96 14.43 -12.68
N THR A 473 16.39 15.54 -13.14
CA THR A 473 15.41 15.58 -14.22
C THR A 473 15.89 14.71 -15.38
N SER A 474 14.97 13.90 -15.93
CA SER A 474 15.18 12.97 -17.04
C SER A 474 15.90 13.58 -18.26
N SER A 475 15.96 14.91 -18.36
CA SER A 475 16.71 15.67 -19.36
C SER A 475 18.23 15.40 -19.34
N ALA A 476 18.83 15.18 -18.18
CA ALA A 476 20.29 15.04 -18.07
C ALA A 476 20.82 13.66 -18.53
N LEU A 477 20.00 12.61 -18.44
CA LEU A 477 20.35 11.25 -18.87
C LEU A 477 20.04 10.97 -20.36
N LEU A 478 19.28 11.84 -21.02
CA LEU A 478 18.95 11.69 -22.45
C LEU A 478 19.98 12.36 -23.39
N HIS A 479 20.85 13.24 -22.88
CA HIS A 479 21.80 14.00 -23.71
C HIS A 479 23.21 13.38 -23.85
N THR A 480 23.52 12.26 -23.18
CA THR A 480 24.85 11.64 -23.23
C THR A 480 25.00 10.47 -24.23
N THR A 481 24.06 10.32 -25.17
CA THR A 481 24.17 9.32 -26.26
C THR A 481 24.06 9.93 -27.67
N GLN A 482 24.55 11.16 -27.84
CA GLN A 482 24.93 11.70 -29.14
C GLN A 482 26.22 12.53 -29.00
N SER A 483 27.36 11.86 -29.18
CA SER A 483 28.61 12.48 -29.64
C SER A 483 29.36 11.49 -30.50
#